data_AF-A0AAW4FZ60-F1
#
_entry.id   AF-A0AAW4FZ60-F1
#
_cell.length_a   1.000
_cell.length_b   1.000
_cell.length_c   1.000
_cell.angle_alpha   90.00
_cell.angle_beta   90.00
_cell.angle_gamma   90.00
#
_symmetry.space_group_name_H-M   'P 1'
#
loop_
_entity.id
_entity.type
_entity.pdbx_description
1 polymer ?
#
loop_
_entity_poly.entity_id
_entity_poly.type
_entity_poly.pdbx_seq_one_letter_code
_entity_poly.pdbx_strand_id
1 'polypeptide(L)' 'TGWAVVEWECCLKHPEDGAGEGAEFVKHHIIRVTEKAFDDFADGGTDEAANRRLLGI' A
#
# COMPACT_ATOMS: atom_id res chain seq x y z
N THR A 1 6.19 7.20 8.96
CA THR A 1 5.50 7.99 7.92
C THR A 1 5.12 7.05 6.80
N GLY A 2 3.88 7.11 6.29
CA GLY A 2 3.40 6.28 5.17
C GLY A 2 3.12 7.11 3.92
N TRP A 3 2.84 6.46 2.80
CA TRP A 3 2.50 7.11 1.53
C TRP A 3 1.28 6.45 0.87
N ALA A 4 0.48 7.25 0.17
CA ALA A 4 -0.58 6.73 -0.70
C ALA A 4 0.03 6.36 -2.05
N VAL A 5 -0.31 5.18 -2.57
CA VAL A 5 0.15 4.69 -3.88
C VAL A 5 -1.05 4.60 -4.81
N VAL A 6 -0.84 5.00 -6.06
CA VAL A 6 -1.72 4.62 -7.17
C VAL A 6 -0.95 3.63 -8.02
N GLU A 7 -1.44 2.40 -8.08
CA GLU A 7 -0.97 1.42 -9.04
C GLU A 7 -1.78 1.60 -10.33
N TRP A 8 -1.09 1.71 -11.46
CA TRP A 8 -1.69 2.08 -12.73
C TRP A 8 -1.17 1.20 -13.86
N GLU A 9 -2.08 0.77 -14.73
CA GLU A 9 -1.79 0.01 -15.93
C GLU A 9 -2.68 0.52 -17.08
N CYS A 10 -2.07 0.75 -18.25
CA CYS A 10 -2.82 1.01 -19.47
C CYS A 10 -1.96 0.67 -20.69
N CYS A 11 -2.51 -0.08 -21.64
CA CYS A 11 -1.82 -0.43 -22.88
C CYS A 11 -1.83 0.68 -23.94
N LEU A 12 -2.50 1.80 -23.69
CA LEU A 12 -2.68 2.87 -24.68
C LEU A 12 -2.06 4.21 -24.28
N LYS A 13 -1.89 4.47 -22.97
CA LYS A 13 -1.44 5.76 -22.46
C LYS A 13 0.05 5.72 -22.13
N HIS A 14 0.75 6.85 -22.30
CA HIS A 14 2.14 6.99 -21.89
C HIS A 14 2.28 6.91 -20.37
N PRO A 15 3.30 6.24 -19.82
CA PRO A 15 3.46 6.09 -18.37
C PRO A 15 3.57 7.42 -17.60
N GLU A 16 4.24 8.45 -18.11
CA GLU A 16 4.31 9.73 -17.37
C GLU A 16 2.97 10.46 -17.30
N ASP A 17 2.10 10.32 -18.31
CA ASP A 17 0.75 10.89 -18.24
C ASP A 17 -0.07 10.17 -17.16
N GLY A 18 0.01 8.84 -17.11
CA GLY A 18 -0.61 8.03 -16.05
C GLY A 18 -0.08 8.39 -14.66
N ALA A 19 1.23 8.57 -14.53
CA ALA A 19 1.87 8.99 -13.27
C ALA A 19 1.44 10.41 -12.85
N GLY A 20 1.36 11.35 -13.78
CA GLY A 20 0.93 12.73 -13.53
C GLY A 20 -0.52 12.81 -13.06
N GLU A 21 -1.43 12.12 -13.76
CA GLU A 21 -2.83 12.01 -13.36
C GLU A 21 -2.99 11.33 -12.00
N GLY A 22 -2.26 10.23 -11.76
CA GLY A 22 -2.29 9.51 -10.49
C GLY A 22 -1.81 10.35 -9.31
N ALA A 23 -0.75 11.14 -9.50
CA ALA A 23 -0.24 12.05 -8.48
C ALA A 23 -1.26 13.14 -8.10
N GLU A 24 -1.88 13.77 -9.09
CA GLU A 24 -2.94 14.76 -8.81
C GLU A 24 -4.19 14.10 -8.20
N PHE A 25 -4.56 12.88 -8.61
CA PHE A 25 -5.66 12.14 -7.97
C PHE A 25 -5.41 11.94 -6.47
N VAL A 26 -4.23 11.44 -6.09
CA VAL A 26 -3.86 11.25 -4.67
C VAL A 26 -3.96 12.58 -3.92
N LYS A 27 -3.37 13.63 -4.46
CA LYS A 27 -3.35 14.95 -3.83
C LYS A 27 -4.75 15.52 -3.56
N HIS A 28 -5.71 15.28 -4.45
CA HIS A 28 -7.09 15.74 -4.29
C HIS A 28 -7.91 14.89 -3.31
N HIS A 29 -7.59 13.61 -3.16
CA HIS A 29 -8.41 12.65 -2.42
C HIS A 29 -7.78 12.18 -1.10
N ILE A 30 -6.51 12.50 -0.85
CA ILE A 30 -5.84 12.14 0.39
C ILE A 30 -6.55 12.79 1.58
N ILE A 31 -6.93 11.97 2.54
CA ILE A 31 -7.58 12.40 3.78
C ILE A 31 -6.55 12.65 4.88
N ARG A 32 -6.99 13.22 6.00
CA ARG A 32 -6.16 13.32 7.20
C ARG A 32 -5.72 11.92 7.65
N VAL A 33 -4.41 11.69 7.67
CA VAL A 33 -3.83 10.44 8.15
C VAL A 33 -3.91 10.33 9.68
N THR A 34 -3.96 9.10 10.17
CA THR A 34 -3.92 8.80 11.61
C THR A 34 -2.59 9.22 12.23
N GLU A 35 -2.63 9.65 13.50
CA GLU A 35 -1.44 9.97 14.30
C GLU A 35 -0.77 8.72 14.88
N LYS A 36 -1.45 7.56 14.81
CA LYS A 36 -0.95 6.26 15.28
C LYS A 36 -0.51 5.39 14.11
N ALA A 37 0.62 4.70 14.24
CA ALA A 37 1.05 3.72 13.24
C ALA A 37 0.15 2.48 13.27
N PHE A 38 -0.04 1.86 12.11
CA PHE A 38 -0.80 0.62 12.01
C PHE A 38 -0.07 -0.55 12.68
N ASP A 39 1.26 -0.60 12.54
CA ASP A 39 2.10 -1.67 13.10
C ASP A 39 2.02 -1.73 14.63
N ASP A 40 1.87 -0.59 15.31
CA ASP A 40 1.68 -0.53 16.77
C ASP A 40 0.39 -1.24 17.24
N PHE A 41 -0.58 -1.41 16.34
CA PHE A 41 -1.83 -2.14 16.59
C PHE A 41 -1.79 -3.57 16.02
N ALA A 42 -1.14 -3.76 14.88
CA ALA A 42 -1.14 -5.00 14.12
C ALA A 42 0.02 -5.95 14.46
N ASP A 43 0.91 -5.58 15.37
CA ASP A 43 1.98 -6.46 15.88
C ASP A 43 1.39 -7.64 16.67
N GLY A 44 0.93 -8.64 15.94
CA GLY A 44 0.77 -10.00 16.40
C GLY A 44 2.01 -10.76 15.97
N GLY A 45 2.92 -11.02 16.92
CA GLY A 45 4.21 -11.64 16.63
C GLY A 45 4.15 -12.86 15.70
N THR A 46 5.22 -13.08 14.95
CA THR A 46 5.30 -14.15 13.96
C THR A 46 5.38 -15.54 14.60
N ASP A 47 4.42 -16.43 14.29
CA ASP A 47 4.49 -17.86 14.64
C ASP A 47 5.09 -18.65 13.46
N GLU A 48 6.38 -18.94 13.53
CA GLU A 48 7.08 -19.74 12.52
C GLU A 48 6.51 -21.14 12.36
N ALA A 49 6.02 -21.77 13.43
CA ALA A 49 5.46 -23.12 13.36
C ALA A 49 4.09 -23.11 12.66
N ALA A 50 3.27 -22.08 12.89
CA ALA A 50 2.04 -21.87 12.13
C ALA A 50 2.34 -21.60 10.65
N ASN A 51 3.32 -20.75 10.36
CA ASN A 51 3.73 -20.44 8.99
C ASN A 51 4.23 -21.68 8.23
N ARG A 52 5.04 -22.53 8.86
CA ARG A 52 5.52 -23.80 8.29
C ARG A 52 4.37 -24.75 7.98
N ARG A 53 3.43 -24.92 8.92
CA ARG A 53 2.20 -25.71 8.70
C ARG A 53 1.36 -25.20 7.51
N LEU A 54 1.18 -23.88 7.40
CA LEU A 54 0.47 -23.24 6.28
C LEU A 54 1.14 -23.48 4.93
N LEU A 55 2.48 -23.43 4.90
CA LEU A 55 3.28 -23.67 3.70
C LEU A 55 3.46 -25.17 3.37
N GLY A 56 3.01 -26.06 4.26
CA GLY A 56 3.13 -27.51 4.08
C GLY A 56 4.56 -28.05 4.23
N ILE A 57 5.41 -27.38 5.01
CA ILE A 57 6.80 -27.76 5.28
C ILE A 57 7.07 -28.04 6.75
#